data_AF-A0A4V2Z959-F1
#
_entry.id   AF-A0A4V2Z959-F1
#
_cell.length_a   1.000
_cell.length_b   1.000
_cell.length_c   1.000
_cell.angle_alpha   90.00
_cell.angle_beta   90.00
_cell.angle_gamma   90.00
#
_symmetry.space_group_name_H-M   'P 1'
#
loop_
_entity.id
_entity.type
_entity.pdbx_description
1 polymer ?
#
loop_
_entity_poly.entity_id
_entity_poly.type
_entity_poly.pdbx_seq_one_letter_code
_entity_poly.pdbx_strand_id
1 'polypeptide(L)'
;MRDDELNEAFELGRTCALAAECGRDLRRCAEMYSGLFPAAAFDAQCYNTLALTTAFSAPWASAGRLQVVSRAALWVMAVDRLVNHTASTREQVDRLVRECLSVADGAVPRSAATRFLADLRDELATVREFGELRWLWRGQLARMLAGLVRAWVWRDTNAVPTLERYLDNADSRGSCFVDVSHWIYTADRWARTHLEELRDVSRLVQRYLHLLGDVASYRKDVSWGDLNVLSLGVSGAEVSEVMAGLAREAADLIEPVRERSPRTAIYLRRQIGFTAGINGISDFDRTA
;
A
#
# COMPACT_ATOMS: atom_id res chain seq x y z
N MET A 1 32.44 -6.48 -16.04
CA MET A 1 31.63 -7.64 -16.49
C MET A 1 31.56 -8.75 -15.45
N ARG A 2 32.59 -9.59 -15.21
CA ARG A 2 32.52 -10.64 -14.15
C ARG A 2 32.32 -10.08 -12.74
N ASP A 3 32.93 -8.94 -12.44
CA ASP A 3 32.79 -8.30 -11.11
C ASP A 3 31.41 -7.64 -10.95
N ASP A 4 30.74 -7.27 -12.04
CA ASP A 4 29.40 -6.67 -11.99
C ASP A 4 28.32 -7.74 -11.73
N GLU A 5 28.45 -8.91 -12.37
CA GLU A 5 27.55 -10.06 -12.16
C GLU A 5 27.61 -10.59 -10.71
N LEU A 6 28.81 -10.66 -10.13
CA LEU A 6 28.99 -11.09 -8.74
C LEU A 6 28.39 -10.07 -7.75
N ASN A 7 28.59 -8.78 -7.99
CA ASN A 7 28.02 -7.72 -7.16
C ASN A 7 26.48 -7.69 -7.24
N GLU A 8 25.92 -7.84 -8.44
CA GLU A 8 24.47 -7.93 -8.63
C GLU A 8 23.88 -9.14 -7.90
N ALA A 9 24.49 -10.32 -8.06
CA ALA A 9 24.05 -11.53 -7.38
C ALA A 9 24.11 -11.39 -5.85
N PHE A 10 25.16 -10.75 -5.31
CA PHE A 10 25.27 -10.46 -3.89
C PHE A 10 24.14 -9.55 -3.40
N GLU A 11 23.85 -8.45 -4.10
CA GLU A 11 22.78 -7.51 -3.72
C GLU A 11 21.38 -8.14 -3.81
N LEU A 12 21.15 -9.00 -4.81
CA LEU A 12 19.92 -9.79 -4.90
C LEU A 12 19.80 -10.75 -3.72
N GLY A 13 20.86 -11.51 -3.41
CA GLY A 13 20.88 -12.42 -2.26
C GLY A 13 20.64 -11.72 -0.93
N ARG A 14 21.25 -10.55 -0.74
CA ARG A 14 21.05 -9.69 0.44
C ARG A 14 19.61 -9.20 0.55
N THR A 15 19.00 -8.80 -0.57
CA THR A 15 17.59 -8.35 -0.60
C THR A 15 16.62 -9.51 -0.33
N CYS A 16 16.90 -10.71 -0.83
CA CYS A 16 16.15 -11.92 -0.50
C CYS A 16 16.23 -12.27 1.00
N ALA A 17 17.41 -12.15 1.61
CA ALA A 17 17.57 -12.36 3.05
C ALA A 17 16.75 -11.34 3.87
N LEU A 18 16.76 -10.08 3.44
CA LEU A 18 15.93 -9.01 4.01
C LEU A 18 14.43 -9.32 3.89
N ALA A 19 13.97 -9.78 2.72
CA ALA A 19 12.58 -10.20 2.51
C ALA A 19 12.20 -11.36 3.44
N ALA A 20 13.07 -12.37 3.59
CA ALA A 20 12.83 -13.49 4.50
C ALA A 20 12.68 -13.04 5.97
N GLU A 21 13.45 -12.04 6.40
CA GLU A 21 13.33 -11.45 7.73
C GLU A 21 12.04 -10.65 7.91
N CYS A 22 11.69 -9.79 6.94
CA CYS A 22 10.41 -9.07 6.94
C CYS A 22 9.22 -10.04 6.96
N GLY A 23 9.29 -11.14 6.22
CA GLY A 23 8.26 -12.18 6.21
C GLY A 23 8.09 -12.89 7.56
N ARG A 24 9.18 -13.08 8.32
CA ARG A 24 9.10 -13.61 9.69
C ARG A 24 8.44 -12.61 10.65
N ASP A 25 8.77 -11.33 10.54
CA ASP A 25 8.12 -10.28 11.34
C ASP A 25 6.62 -10.19 11.03
N LEU A 26 6.24 -10.18 9.74
CA LEU A 26 4.85 -10.15 9.30
C LEU A 26 4.01 -11.29 9.86
N ARG A 27 4.54 -12.52 9.85
CA ARG A 27 3.83 -13.69 10.42
C ARG A 27 3.67 -13.57 11.93
N ARG A 28 4.73 -13.19 12.65
CA ARG A 28 4.65 -12.94 14.10
C ARG A 28 3.65 -11.82 14.40
N CYS A 29 3.64 -10.77 13.60
CA CYS A 29 2.69 -9.68 13.70
C CYS A 29 1.26 -10.18 13.50
N ALA A 30 1.00 -10.99 12.48
CA ALA A 30 -0.32 -11.55 12.24
C ALA A 30 -0.82 -12.43 13.41
N GLU A 31 0.06 -13.24 14.01
CA GLU A 31 -0.25 -14.06 15.19
C GLU A 31 -0.68 -13.21 16.40
N MET A 32 -0.06 -12.03 16.61
CA MET A 32 -0.42 -11.12 17.70
C MET A 32 -1.83 -10.52 17.58
N TYR A 33 -2.40 -10.47 16.36
CA TYR A 33 -3.75 -9.95 16.11
C TYR A 33 -4.68 -11.04 15.59
N SER A 34 -4.74 -12.15 16.35
CA SER A 34 -5.61 -13.30 16.10
C SER A 34 -7.03 -12.87 15.71
N GLY A 35 -7.56 -13.46 14.64
CA GLY A 35 -8.90 -13.17 14.12
C GLY A 35 -8.94 -12.13 13.00
N LEU A 36 -7.88 -11.33 12.78
CA LEU A 36 -7.81 -10.43 11.62
C LEU A 36 -7.35 -11.12 10.34
N PHE A 37 -6.52 -12.15 10.47
CA PHE A 37 -5.82 -12.77 9.35
C PHE A 37 -6.21 -14.23 9.17
N PRO A 38 -7.43 -14.54 8.69
CA PRO A 38 -7.82 -15.91 8.40
C PRO A 38 -6.96 -16.49 7.27
N ALA A 39 -6.48 -17.72 7.43
CA ALA A 39 -5.59 -18.37 6.47
C ALA A 39 -6.16 -18.47 5.03
N ALA A 40 -7.49 -18.51 4.89
CA ALA A 40 -8.15 -18.50 3.58
C ALA A 40 -7.95 -17.20 2.79
N ALA A 41 -7.64 -16.09 3.46
CA ALA A 41 -7.37 -14.80 2.82
C ALA A 41 -5.91 -14.34 2.96
N PHE A 42 -5.21 -14.79 4.01
CA PHE A 42 -3.83 -14.45 4.32
C PHE A 42 -2.98 -15.71 4.43
N ASP A 43 -2.68 -16.31 3.28
CA ASP A 43 -1.84 -17.50 3.19
C ASP A 43 -0.33 -17.14 3.19
N ALA A 44 0.52 -18.16 3.10
CA ALA A 44 1.96 -17.98 3.05
C ALA A 44 2.42 -17.14 1.83
N GLN A 45 1.71 -17.24 0.70
CA GLN A 45 2.02 -16.48 -0.50
C GLN A 45 1.77 -14.99 -0.28
N CYS A 46 0.64 -14.62 0.33
CA CYS A 46 0.32 -13.25 0.70
C CYS A 46 1.45 -12.59 1.51
N TYR A 47 1.89 -13.24 2.59
CA TYR A 47 2.98 -12.72 3.43
C TYR A 47 4.31 -12.63 2.67
N ASN A 48 4.60 -13.62 1.82
CA ASN A 48 5.82 -13.64 1.03
C ASN A 48 5.86 -12.50 -0.01
N THR A 49 4.78 -12.30 -0.76
CA THR A 49 4.66 -11.21 -1.72
C THR A 49 4.80 -9.86 -1.03
N LEU A 50 4.12 -9.65 0.10
CA LEU A 50 4.24 -8.39 0.85
C LEU A 50 5.68 -8.13 1.33
N ALA A 51 6.36 -9.18 1.83
CA ALA A 51 7.74 -9.08 2.28
C ALA A 51 8.71 -8.78 1.13
N LEU A 52 8.53 -9.44 -0.02
CA LEU A 52 9.31 -9.19 -1.23
C LEU A 52 9.10 -7.76 -1.72
N THR A 53 7.85 -7.30 -1.88
CA THR A 53 7.55 -5.92 -2.30
C THR A 53 8.22 -4.91 -1.36
N THR A 54 8.11 -5.11 -0.04
CA THR A 54 8.74 -4.19 0.92
C THR A 54 10.26 -4.17 0.79
N ALA A 55 10.90 -5.34 0.80
CA ALA A 55 12.36 -5.45 0.78
C ALA A 55 12.95 -4.95 -0.54
N PHE A 56 12.34 -5.27 -1.67
CA PHE A 56 12.82 -4.84 -2.98
C PHE A 56 12.50 -3.38 -3.28
N SER A 57 11.50 -2.77 -2.64
CA SER A 57 11.28 -1.31 -2.72
C SER A 57 12.33 -0.50 -1.94
N ALA A 58 12.89 -1.04 -0.86
CA ALA A 58 13.89 -0.36 -0.04
C ALA A 58 15.03 -1.31 0.41
N PRO A 59 15.82 -1.89 -0.52
CA PRO A 59 16.83 -2.90 -0.19
C PRO A 59 17.97 -2.37 0.68
N TRP A 60 18.15 -1.04 0.75
CA TRP A 60 19.16 -0.42 1.62
C TRP A 60 18.76 -0.36 3.09
N ALA A 61 17.49 -0.61 3.41
CA ALA A 61 16.99 -0.56 4.78
C ALA A 61 17.26 -1.89 5.50
N SER A 62 17.35 -1.83 6.83
CA SER A 62 17.31 -3.03 7.67
C SER A 62 15.86 -3.48 7.91
N ALA A 63 15.66 -4.74 8.27
CA ALA A 63 14.32 -5.28 8.57
C ALA A 63 13.60 -4.47 9.67
N GLY A 64 14.31 -4.09 10.74
CA GLY A 64 13.75 -3.23 11.79
C GLY A 64 13.28 -1.86 11.31
N ARG A 65 13.90 -1.31 10.24
CA ARG A 65 13.39 -0.08 9.60
C ARG A 65 12.18 -0.35 8.70
N LEU A 66 12.08 -1.55 8.13
CA LEU A 66 10.96 -1.94 7.26
C LEU A 66 9.72 -2.43 8.02
N GLN A 67 9.81 -2.68 9.33
CA GLN A 67 8.68 -3.18 10.11
C GLN A 67 7.44 -2.30 10.00
N VAL A 68 7.58 -0.97 10.06
CA VAL A 68 6.43 -0.05 10.02
C VAL A 68 5.73 -0.09 8.67
N VAL A 69 6.48 -0.10 7.57
CA VAL A 69 5.88 -0.14 6.22
C VAL A 69 5.20 -1.49 5.96
N SER A 70 5.83 -2.60 6.36
CA SER A 70 5.24 -3.94 6.25
C SER A 70 3.97 -4.07 7.11
N ARG A 71 4.01 -3.61 8.36
CA ARG A 71 2.88 -3.70 9.28
C ARG A 71 1.74 -2.75 8.90
N ALA A 72 2.04 -1.55 8.42
CA ALA A 72 1.03 -0.63 7.88
C ALA A 72 0.32 -1.26 6.67
N ALA A 73 1.08 -1.85 5.73
CA ALA A 73 0.49 -2.53 4.59
C ALA A 73 -0.36 -3.74 5.00
N LEU A 74 0.11 -4.56 5.95
CA LEU A 74 -0.66 -5.68 6.49
C LEU A 74 -1.96 -5.21 7.17
N TRP A 75 -1.91 -4.10 7.91
CA TRP A 75 -3.09 -3.49 8.52
C TRP A 75 -4.10 -2.99 7.47
N VAL A 76 -3.63 -2.32 6.41
CA VAL A 76 -4.47 -1.87 5.29
C VAL A 76 -5.20 -3.06 4.66
N MET A 77 -4.48 -4.16 4.38
CA MET A 77 -5.10 -5.38 3.84
C MET A 77 -6.16 -5.98 4.78
N ALA A 78 -5.94 -5.95 6.10
CA ALA A 78 -6.93 -6.42 7.07
C ALA A 78 -8.20 -5.56 7.04
N VAL A 79 -8.05 -4.24 7.03
CA VAL A 79 -9.19 -3.31 7.02
C VAL A 79 -9.96 -3.37 5.70
N ASP A 80 -9.26 -3.46 4.57
CA ASP A 80 -9.88 -3.68 3.27
C ASP A 80 -10.77 -4.92 3.29
N ARG A 81 -10.24 -6.06 3.75
CA ARG A 81 -11.02 -7.29 3.89
C ARG A 81 -12.20 -7.15 4.87
N LEU A 82 -12.04 -6.42 5.97
CA LEU A 82 -13.14 -6.19 6.92
C LEU A 82 -14.28 -5.40 6.27
N VAL A 83 -13.95 -4.36 5.48
CA VAL A 83 -14.94 -3.56 4.77
C VAL A 83 -15.56 -4.37 3.63
N ASN A 84 -14.74 -4.95 2.77
CA ASN A 84 -15.23 -5.59 1.54
C ASN A 84 -15.84 -6.97 1.84
N HIS A 85 -15.22 -7.83 2.65
CA HIS A 85 -15.67 -9.22 2.75
C HIS A 85 -16.32 -9.61 4.07
N THR A 86 -16.37 -8.71 5.05
CA THR A 86 -16.91 -9.04 6.39
C THR A 86 -18.10 -8.17 6.77
N ALA A 87 -18.07 -6.87 6.46
CA ALA A 87 -19.18 -5.98 6.72
C ALA A 87 -20.33 -6.26 5.73
N SER A 88 -21.50 -6.55 6.28
CA SER A 88 -22.75 -6.77 5.54
C SER A 88 -23.68 -5.55 5.55
N THR A 89 -23.33 -4.50 6.30
CA THR A 89 -24.18 -3.31 6.46
C THR A 89 -23.34 -2.04 6.47
N ARG A 90 -23.96 -0.94 6.06
CA ARG A 90 -23.36 0.40 6.08
C ARG A 90 -22.93 0.80 7.49
N GLU A 91 -23.74 0.48 8.49
CA GLU A 91 -23.51 0.82 9.89
C GLU A 91 -22.26 0.13 10.46
N GLN A 92 -21.96 -1.10 10.02
CA GLN A 92 -20.74 -1.80 10.40
C GLN A 92 -19.50 -1.10 9.83
N VAL A 93 -19.55 -0.70 8.56
CA VAL A 93 -18.46 0.05 7.92
C VAL A 93 -18.26 1.39 8.62
N ASP A 94 -19.32 2.17 8.82
CA ASP A 94 -19.24 3.48 9.48
C ASP A 94 -18.79 3.37 10.95
N ARG A 95 -19.10 2.27 11.63
CA ARG A 95 -18.58 1.99 12.98
C ARG A 95 -17.07 1.73 12.94
N LEU A 96 -16.60 0.83 12.07
CA LEU A 96 -15.18 0.52 11.93
C LEU A 96 -14.36 1.79 11.63
N VAL A 97 -14.84 2.61 10.70
CA VAL A 97 -14.20 3.88 10.33
C VAL A 97 -14.12 4.83 11.53
N ARG A 98 -15.23 5.06 12.23
CA ARG A 98 -15.24 5.92 13.42
C ARG A 98 -14.31 5.42 14.51
N GLU A 99 -14.27 4.11 14.75
CA GLU A 99 -13.39 3.52 15.76
C GLU A 99 -11.91 3.67 15.39
N CYS A 100 -11.53 3.38 14.14
CA CYS A 100 -10.16 3.58 13.65
C CYS A 100 -9.71 5.03 13.78
N LEU A 101 -10.57 5.98 13.38
CA LEU A 101 -10.28 7.40 13.48
C LEU A 101 -10.14 7.85 14.94
N SER A 102 -11.03 7.40 15.83
CA SER A 102 -10.97 7.71 17.25
C SER A 102 -9.71 7.16 17.93
N VAL A 103 -9.28 5.95 17.57
CA VAL A 103 -8.02 5.37 18.06
C VAL A 103 -6.82 6.12 17.52
N ALA A 104 -6.82 6.49 16.24
CA ALA A 104 -5.76 7.35 15.71
C ALA A 104 -5.67 8.70 16.45
N ASP A 105 -6.78 9.16 17.03
CA ASP A 105 -6.89 10.37 17.88
C ASP A 105 -6.53 10.13 19.37
N GLY A 106 -6.32 8.88 19.79
CA GLY A 106 -5.84 8.55 21.15
C GLY A 106 -6.80 7.71 21.97
N ALA A 107 -7.97 7.36 21.45
CA ALA A 107 -8.93 6.53 22.17
C ALA A 107 -8.41 5.10 22.39
N VAL A 108 -9.02 4.42 23.36
CA VAL A 108 -8.71 3.02 23.68
C VAL A 108 -9.23 2.11 22.57
N PRO A 109 -8.40 1.20 22.02
CA PRO A 109 -8.84 0.26 21.00
C PRO A 109 -9.83 -0.77 21.54
N ARG A 110 -10.78 -1.18 20.68
CA ARG A 110 -11.91 -2.07 21.05
C ARG A 110 -11.98 -3.35 20.23
N SER A 111 -11.18 -3.43 19.18
CA SER A 111 -11.13 -4.55 18.24
C SER A 111 -9.67 -4.86 17.88
N ALA A 112 -9.41 -6.03 17.32
CA ALA A 112 -8.05 -6.36 16.89
C ALA A 112 -7.51 -5.38 15.84
N ALA A 113 -8.36 -4.89 14.92
CA ALA A 113 -7.97 -3.93 13.89
C ALA A 113 -7.59 -2.57 14.50
N THR A 114 -8.37 -2.11 15.48
CA THR A 114 -8.08 -0.84 16.17
C THR A 114 -6.89 -0.98 17.12
N ARG A 115 -6.68 -2.14 17.74
CA ARG A 115 -5.46 -2.42 18.52
C ARG A 115 -4.22 -2.36 17.64
N PHE A 116 -4.25 -3.01 16.47
CA PHE A 116 -3.14 -2.96 15.54
C PHE A 116 -2.86 -1.52 15.06
N LEU A 117 -3.91 -0.73 14.79
CA LEU A 117 -3.72 0.69 14.47
C LEU A 117 -3.11 1.49 15.62
N ALA A 118 -3.52 1.23 16.87
CA ALA A 118 -2.94 1.88 18.05
C ALA A 118 -1.45 1.55 18.18
N ASP A 119 -1.08 0.28 18.03
CA ASP A 119 0.31 -0.17 18.13
C ASP A 119 1.17 0.43 16.99
N LEU A 120 0.61 0.58 15.78
CA LEU A 120 1.27 1.31 14.68
C LEU A 120 1.47 2.81 15.01
N ARG A 121 0.46 3.47 15.57
CA ARG A 121 0.54 4.87 16.01
C ARG A 121 1.62 5.03 17.10
N ASP A 122 1.67 4.11 18.06
CA ASP A 122 2.59 4.18 19.19
C ASP A 122 4.03 3.89 18.75
N GLU A 123 4.23 2.99 17.78
CA GLU A 123 5.52 2.79 17.11
C GLU A 123 5.97 4.06 16.39
N LEU A 124 5.09 4.73 15.65
CA LEU A 124 5.40 6.02 15.01
C LEU A 124 5.71 7.10 16.04
N ALA A 125 5.07 7.08 17.21
CA ALA A 125 5.32 8.03 18.30
C ALA A 125 6.72 7.92 18.93
N THR A 126 7.47 6.85 18.64
CA THR A 126 8.89 6.76 18.99
C THR A 126 9.76 7.72 18.17
N VAL A 127 9.25 8.20 17.01
CA VAL A 127 9.89 9.22 16.20
C VAL A 127 9.59 10.60 16.77
N ARG A 128 10.64 11.35 17.11
CA ARG A 128 10.54 12.68 17.72
C ARG A 128 9.61 13.63 16.96
N GLU A 129 9.68 13.63 15.63
CA GLU A 129 8.88 14.51 14.77
C GLU A 129 7.41 14.06 14.62
N PHE A 130 7.03 12.87 15.11
CA PHE A 130 5.67 12.36 14.91
C PHE A 130 4.59 13.26 15.52
N GLY A 131 4.85 13.91 16.66
CA GLY A 131 3.89 14.84 17.25
C GLY A 131 3.45 15.93 16.28
N GLU A 132 4.38 16.46 15.49
CA GLU A 132 4.15 17.49 14.47
C GLU A 132 3.59 16.92 13.16
N LEU A 133 3.86 15.64 12.86
CA LEU A 133 3.42 14.96 11.63
C LEU A 133 2.14 14.14 11.80
N ARG A 134 1.64 13.99 13.03
CA ARG A 134 0.47 13.15 13.35
C ARG A 134 -0.78 13.57 12.59
N TRP A 135 -1.00 14.86 12.42
CA TRP A 135 -2.16 15.37 11.69
C TRP A 135 -2.14 14.92 10.21
N LEU A 136 -0.97 14.85 9.59
CA LEU A 136 -0.81 14.42 8.20
C LEU A 136 -1.09 12.92 8.08
N TRP A 137 -0.51 12.11 8.97
CA TRP A 137 -0.76 10.68 9.05
C TRP A 137 -2.24 10.36 9.29
N ARG A 138 -2.86 11.05 10.25
CA ARG A 138 -4.28 10.93 10.59
C ARG A 138 -5.20 11.40 9.46
N GLY A 139 -4.81 12.44 8.74
CA GLY A 139 -5.51 12.93 7.56
C GLY A 139 -5.48 11.91 6.42
N GLN A 140 -4.33 11.27 6.18
CA GLN A 140 -4.20 10.24 5.16
C GLN A 140 -4.97 8.96 5.52
N LEU A 141 -4.98 8.57 6.80
CA LEU A 141 -5.86 7.50 7.30
C LEU A 141 -7.34 7.79 6.99
N ALA A 142 -7.79 9.01 7.25
CA ALA A 142 -9.18 9.41 6.99
C ALA A 142 -9.54 9.32 5.50
N ARG A 143 -8.63 9.75 4.61
CA ARG A 143 -8.80 9.65 3.16
C ARG A 143 -8.94 8.20 2.71
N MET A 144 -8.05 7.32 3.18
CA MET A 144 -8.09 5.89 2.87
C MET A 144 -9.42 5.25 3.30
N LEU A 145 -9.83 5.48 4.55
CA LEU A 145 -11.08 4.94 5.09
C LEU A 145 -12.31 5.48 4.34
N ALA A 146 -12.32 6.77 3.97
CA ALA A 146 -13.38 7.34 3.14
C ALA A 146 -13.40 6.72 1.73
N GLY A 147 -12.23 6.38 1.19
CA GLY A 147 -12.11 5.66 -0.07
C GLY A 147 -12.71 4.26 -0.02
N LEU A 148 -12.39 3.49 1.02
CA LEU A 148 -12.97 2.16 1.28
C LEU A 148 -14.50 2.23 1.43
N VAL A 149 -14.99 3.20 2.18
CA VAL A 149 -16.43 3.47 2.35
C VAL A 149 -17.12 3.74 1.00
N ARG A 150 -16.49 4.51 0.12
CA ARG A 150 -17.04 4.82 -1.20
C ARG A 150 -17.08 3.58 -2.09
N ALA A 151 -16.01 2.79 -2.11
CA ALA A 151 -15.95 1.53 -2.85
C ALA A 151 -17.01 0.54 -2.37
N TRP A 152 -17.20 0.42 -1.05
CA TRP A 152 -18.25 -0.41 -0.46
C TRP A 152 -19.65 0.02 -0.94
N VAL A 153 -19.95 1.32 -0.98
CA VAL A 153 -21.24 1.84 -1.48
C VAL A 153 -21.45 1.52 -2.95
N TRP A 154 -20.41 1.65 -3.78
CA TRP A 154 -20.54 1.32 -5.20
C TRP A 154 -20.93 -0.14 -5.39
N ARG A 155 -20.28 -1.05 -4.66
CA ARG A 155 -20.65 -2.46 -4.68
C ARG A 155 -22.05 -2.71 -4.13
N ASP A 156 -22.38 -2.18 -2.96
CA ASP A 156 -23.68 -2.39 -2.30
C ASP A 156 -24.86 -1.92 -3.15
N THR A 157 -24.67 -0.82 -3.89
CA THR A 157 -25.69 -0.24 -4.78
C THR A 157 -25.58 -0.70 -6.23
N ASN A 158 -24.63 -1.59 -6.55
CA ASN A 158 -24.26 -1.96 -7.93
C ASN A 158 -24.00 -0.75 -8.86
N ALA A 159 -23.50 0.35 -8.29
CA ALA A 159 -23.16 1.53 -9.07
C ALA A 159 -21.84 1.30 -9.83
N VAL A 160 -21.87 1.58 -11.13
CA VAL A 160 -20.68 1.51 -12.00
C VAL A 160 -20.13 2.93 -12.18
N PRO A 161 -19.03 3.32 -11.49
CA PRO A 161 -18.42 4.63 -11.68
C PRO A 161 -17.74 4.73 -13.05
N THR A 162 -17.50 5.95 -13.52
CA THR A 162 -16.59 6.20 -14.66
C THR A 162 -15.15 5.85 -14.25
N LEU A 163 -14.28 5.59 -15.24
CA LEU A 163 -12.85 5.33 -15.00
C LEU A 163 -12.19 6.44 -14.18
N GLU A 164 -12.44 7.71 -14.52
CA GLU A 164 -11.94 8.87 -13.79
C GLU A 164 -12.38 8.85 -12.32
N ARG A 165 -13.68 8.65 -12.08
CA ARG A 165 -14.23 8.62 -10.72
C ARG A 165 -13.71 7.44 -9.92
N TYR A 166 -13.48 6.29 -10.56
CA TYR A 166 -12.88 5.11 -9.97
C TYR A 166 -11.44 5.39 -9.52
N LEU A 167 -10.62 5.96 -10.42
CA LEU A 167 -9.23 6.32 -10.14
C LEU A 167 -9.07 7.42 -9.09
N ASP A 168 -9.99 8.37 -9.04
CA ASP A 168 -10.04 9.37 -7.97
C ASP A 168 -10.31 8.78 -6.59
N ASN A 169 -10.81 7.54 -6.53
CA ASN A 169 -11.00 6.79 -5.30
C ASN A 169 -9.84 5.84 -4.97
N ALA A 170 -8.69 5.93 -5.66
CA ALA A 170 -7.53 5.06 -5.41
C ALA A 170 -7.01 5.10 -3.95
N ASP A 171 -7.42 6.08 -3.15
CA ASP A 171 -7.19 6.09 -1.70
C ASP A 171 -7.75 4.84 -0.99
N SER A 172 -8.76 4.16 -1.55
CA SER A 172 -9.26 2.87 -1.03
C SER A 172 -8.16 1.80 -0.94
N ARG A 173 -7.14 1.86 -1.81
CA ARG A 173 -6.00 0.94 -1.80
C ARG A 173 -5.10 1.10 -0.57
N GLY A 174 -4.97 2.32 -0.04
CA GLY A 174 -4.19 2.63 1.15
C GLY A 174 -2.65 2.66 1.00
N SER A 175 -2.09 2.48 -0.21
CA SER A 175 -0.62 2.54 -0.41
C SER A 175 -0.01 3.88 0.03
N CYS A 176 -0.72 4.98 -0.14
CA CYS A 176 -0.25 6.30 0.31
C CYS A 176 -0.22 6.43 1.84
N PHE A 177 -1.15 5.79 2.56
CA PHE A 177 -1.09 5.70 4.03
C PHE A 177 0.13 4.88 4.50
N VAL A 178 0.44 3.81 3.79
CA VAL A 178 1.64 3.00 4.00
C VAL A 178 2.91 3.83 3.79
N ASP A 179 2.98 4.61 2.71
CA ASP A 179 4.14 5.47 2.41
C ASP A 179 4.33 6.58 3.43
N VAL A 180 3.27 7.29 3.83
CA VAL A 180 3.35 8.32 4.87
C VAL A 180 3.86 7.72 6.18
N SER A 181 3.36 6.54 6.58
CA SER A 181 3.85 5.82 7.77
C SER A 181 5.33 5.43 7.62
N HIS A 182 5.73 4.94 6.44
CA HIS A 182 7.11 4.59 6.12
C HIS A 182 8.06 5.78 6.23
N TRP A 183 7.69 6.93 5.69
CA TRP A 183 8.57 8.09 5.64
C TRP A 183 8.70 8.80 6.98
N ILE A 184 7.61 8.88 7.77
CA ILE A 184 7.68 9.35 9.15
C ILE A 184 8.73 8.53 9.92
N TYR A 185 8.71 7.20 9.75
CA TYR A 185 9.59 6.30 10.50
C TYR A 185 11.02 6.23 9.98
N THR A 186 11.21 6.24 8.65
CA THR A 186 12.48 5.83 8.04
C THR A 186 13.16 6.88 7.18
N ALA A 187 12.46 7.93 6.77
CA ALA A 187 13.02 8.83 5.76
C ALA A 187 14.08 9.77 6.34
N ASP A 188 14.91 10.30 5.45
CA ASP A 188 15.85 11.36 5.81
C ASP A 188 15.12 12.66 6.23
N ARG A 189 15.90 13.64 6.66
CA ARG A 189 15.35 14.93 7.14
C ARG A 189 14.60 15.69 6.05
N TRP A 190 15.07 15.66 4.80
CA TRP A 190 14.43 16.39 3.72
C TRP A 190 13.05 15.82 3.46
N ALA A 191 12.96 14.51 3.25
CA ALA A 191 11.70 13.83 2.96
C ALA A 191 10.67 14.02 4.10
N ARG A 192 11.11 13.96 5.37
CA ARG A 192 10.21 14.22 6.51
C ARG A 192 9.67 15.65 6.59
N THR A 193 10.42 16.63 6.08
CA THR A 193 9.99 18.04 6.05
C THR A 193 9.06 18.33 4.87
N HIS A 194 9.08 17.49 3.83
CA HIS A 194 8.32 17.68 2.58
C HIS A 194 7.29 16.56 2.37
N LEU A 195 6.74 15.98 3.45
CA LEU A 195 5.81 14.86 3.35
C LEU A 195 4.50 15.19 2.62
N GLU A 196 4.06 16.45 2.61
CA GLU A 196 2.89 16.84 1.83
C GLU A 196 3.16 16.74 0.32
N GLU A 197 4.31 17.21 -0.14
CA GLU A 197 4.73 17.09 -1.54
C GLU A 197 4.90 15.61 -1.91
N LEU A 198 5.57 14.83 -1.05
CA LEU A 198 5.75 13.38 -1.28
C LEU A 198 4.43 12.61 -1.28
N ARG A 199 3.44 13.04 -0.50
CA ARG A 199 2.09 12.47 -0.52
C ARG A 199 1.46 12.64 -1.90
N ASP A 200 1.61 13.79 -2.54
CA ASP A 200 1.02 14.02 -3.87
C ASP A 200 1.68 13.12 -4.94
N VAL A 201 2.99 12.90 -4.86
CA VAL A 201 3.70 11.92 -5.71
C VAL A 201 3.22 10.49 -5.42
N SER A 202 3.10 10.12 -4.14
CA SER A 202 2.60 8.80 -3.72
C SER A 202 1.17 8.54 -4.20
N ARG A 203 0.32 9.57 -4.31
CA ARG A 203 -1.04 9.40 -4.87
C ARG A 203 -1.04 9.00 -6.34
N LEU A 204 -0.12 9.50 -7.15
CA LEU A 204 0.05 9.03 -8.53
C LEU A 204 0.53 7.58 -8.58
N VAL A 205 1.54 7.25 -7.76
CA VAL A 205 2.02 5.86 -7.63
C VAL A 205 0.89 4.94 -7.16
N GLN A 206 0.08 5.36 -6.20
CA GLN A 206 -1.07 4.60 -5.69
C GLN A 206 -2.12 4.36 -6.79
N ARG A 207 -2.42 5.35 -7.65
CA ARG A 207 -3.33 5.17 -8.79
C ARG A 207 -2.78 4.12 -9.77
N TYR A 208 -1.49 4.18 -10.08
CA TYR A 208 -0.83 3.16 -10.92
C TYR A 208 -0.95 1.78 -10.28
N LEU A 209 -0.61 1.67 -8.99
CA LEU A 209 -0.67 0.41 -8.26
C LEU A 209 -2.11 -0.11 -8.16
N HIS A 210 -3.11 0.76 -8.04
CA HIS A 210 -4.52 0.39 -8.02
C HIS A 210 -4.91 -0.35 -9.29
N LEU A 211 -4.64 0.24 -10.46
CA LEU A 211 -4.87 -0.41 -11.75
C LEU A 211 -4.08 -1.69 -11.92
N LEU A 212 -2.80 -1.68 -11.54
CA LEU A 212 -1.93 -2.85 -11.60
C LEU A 212 -2.49 -4.02 -10.76
N GLY A 213 -3.00 -3.70 -9.56
CA GLY A 213 -3.67 -4.67 -8.70
C GLY A 213 -4.86 -5.28 -9.40
N ASP A 214 -5.79 -4.45 -9.88
CA ASP A 214 -6.99 -4.88 -10.57
C ASP A 214 -6.69 -5.77 -11.79
N VAL A 215 -5.69 -5.42 -12.61
CA VAL A 215 -5.28 -6.24 -13.76
C VAL A 215 -4.75 -7.60 -13.30
N ALA A 216 -3.94 -7.63 -12.23
CA ALA A 216 -3.39 -8.87 -11.68
C ALA A 216 -4.46 -9.75 -11.01
N SER A 217 -5.49 -9.16 -10.41
CA SER A 217 -6.53 -9.86 -9.65
C SER A 217 -7.85 -10.05 -10.39
N TYR A 218 -7.99 -9.58 -11.64
CA TYR A 218 -9.25 -9.55 -12.40
C TYR A 218 -10.12 -10.81 -12.26
N ARG A 219 -9.55 -11.99 -12.55
CA ARG A 219 -10.30 -13.26 -12.49
C ARG A 219 -10.81 -13.57 -11.08
N LYS A 220 -10.03 -13.25 -10.06
CA LYS A 220 -10.38 -13.44 -8.65
C LYS A 220 -11.47 -12.45 -8.24
N ASP A 221 -11.29 -11.18 -8.55
CA ASP A 221 -12.21 -10.10 -8.16
C ASP A 221 -13.61 -10.31 -8.76
N VAL A 222 -13.67 -10.65 -10.04
CA VAL A 222 -14.94 -10.98 -10.72
C VAL A 222 -15.62 -12.18 -10.05
N SER A 223 -14.86 -13.19 -9.61
CA SER A 223 -15.45 -14.35 -8.92
C SER A 223 -15.99 -14.01 -7.52
N TRP A 224 -15.52 -12.92 -6.92
CA TRP A 224 -15.92 -12.46 -5.58
C TRP A 224 -16.98 -11.34 -5.64
N GLY A 225 -17.29 -10.83 -6.83
CA GLY A 225 -18.22 -9.72 -7.03
C GLY A 225 -17.65 -8.36 -6.66
N ASP A 226 -16.32 -8.24 -6.63
CA ASP A 226 -15.65 -6.97 -6.35
C ASP A 226 -15.60 -6.09 -7.60
N LEU A 227 -15.64 -4.78 -7.38
CA LEU A 227 -15.46 -3.80 -8.44
C LEU A 227 -14.00 -3.84 -8.91
N ASN A 228 -13.81 -3.95 -10.22
CA ASN A 228 -12.49 -3.99 -10.86
C ASN A 228 -12.50 -3.07 -12.08
N VAL A 229 -11.38 -2.40 -12.40
CA VAL A 229 -11.33 -1.47 -13.54
C VAL A 229 -11.86 -2.07 -14.86
N LEU A 230 -11.58 -3.35 -15.14
CA LEU A 230 -12.03 -4.01 -16.37
C LEU A 230 -13.54 -4.32 -16.36
N SER A 231 -14.17 -4.34 -15.18
CA SER A 231 -15.63 -4.47 -15.05
C SER A 231 -16.39 -3.17 -15.37
N LEU A 232 -15.69 -2.04 -15.52
CA LEU A 232 -16.29 -0.74 -15.84
C LEU A 232 -16.61 -0.56 -17.34
N GLY A 233 -16.36 -1.57 -18.17
CA GLY A 233 -16.50 -1.49 -19.63
C GLY A 233 -15.30 -0.85 -20.33
N VAL A 234 -14.19 -0.64 -19.61
CA VAL A 234 -12.92 -0.10 -20.10
C VAL A 234 -12.09 -1.23 -20.71
N SER A 235 -11.43 -0.97 -21.84
CA SER A 235 -10.58 -1.98 -22.50
C SER A 235 -9.24 -2.14 -21.78
N GLY A 236 -8.62 -3.32 -21.90
CA GLY A 236 -7.26 -3.53 -21.38
C GLY A 236 -6.22 -2.56 -21.97
N ALA A 237 -6.37 -2.19 -23.24
CA ALA A 237 -5.48 -1.23 -23.90
C ALA A 237 -5.61 0.18 -23.29
N GLU A 238 -6.85 0.60 -23.00
CA GLU A 238 -7.11 1.89 -22.34
C GLU A 238 -6.55 1.91 -20.90
N VAL A 239 -6.71 0.81 -20.14
CA VAL A 239 -6.07 0.69 -18.81
C VAL A 239 -4.55 0.81 -18.91
N SER A 240 -3.93 0.12 -19.87
CA SER A 240 -2.47 0.21 -20.07
C SER A 240 -2.00 1.60 -20.47
N GLU A 241 -2.75 2.31 -21.32
CA GLU A 241 -2.42 3.68 -21.70
C GLU A 241 -2.47 4.62 -20.49
N VAL A 242 -3.50 4.50 -19.65
CA VAL A 242 -3.62 5.27 -18.41
C VAL A 242 -2.49 4.92 -17.44
N MET A 243 -2.15 3.64 -17.27
CA MET A 243 -1.03 3.22 -16.43
C MET A 243 0.31 3.80 -16.93
N ALA A 244 0.55 3.79 -18.25
CA ALA A 244 1.74 4.40 -18.84
C ALA A 244 1.79 5.91 -18.62
N GLY A 245 0.64 6.60 -18.71
CA GLY A 245 0.50 8.02 -18.36
C GLY A 245 0.88 8.31 -16.91
N LEU A 246 0.29 7.57 -15.97
CA LEU A 246 0.58 7.70 -14.53
C LEU A 246 2.06 7.42 -14.21
N ALA A 247 2.67 6.42 -14.87
CA ALA A 247 4.09 6.11 -14.67
C ALA A 247 5.00 7.24 -15.16
N ARG A 248 4.68 7.87 -16.30
CA ARG A 248 5.42 9.05 -16.80
C ARG A 248 5.27 10.25 -15.87
N GLU A 249 4.05 10.60 -15.48
CA GLU A 249 3.79 11.72 -14.58
C GLU A 249 4.47 11.52 -13.21
N ALA A 250 4.40 10.29 -12.66
CA ALA A 250 5.12 9.95 -11.45
C ALA A 250 6.64 10.07 -11.64
N ALA A 251 7.20 9.62 -12.77
CA ALA A 251 8.63 9.75 -13.04
C ALA A 251 9.10 11.21 -13.07
N ASP A 252 8.29 12.09 -13.67
CA ASP A 252 8.55 13.54 -13.75
C ASP A 252 8.53 14.18 -12.36
N LEU A 253 7.57 13.85 -11.50
CA LEU A 253 7.53 14.36 -10.13
C LEU A 253 8.59 13.74 -9.20
N ILE A 254 9.04 12.52 -9.49
CA ILE A 254 10.09 11.86 -8.69
C ILE A 254 11.48 12.42 -8.99
N GLU A 255 11.75 12.94 -10.19
CA GLU A 255 13.11 13.40 -10.54
C GLU A 255 13.60 14.55 -9.64
N PRO A 256 12.81 15.61 -9.35
CA PRO A 256 13.23 16.63 -8.37
C PRO A 256 13.47 16.07 -6.95
N VAL A 257 12.71 15.05 -6.55
CA VAL A 257 12.91 14.37 -5.26
C VAL A 257 14.27 13.66 -5.23
N ARG A 258 14.73 13.12 -6.36
CA ARG A 258 15.99 12.37 -6.45
C ARG A 258 17.20 13.21 -6.05
N GLU A 259 17.22 14.49 -6.38
CA GLU A 259 18.32 15.40 -6.05
C GLU A 259 18.41 15.68 -4.54
N ARG A 260 17.27 15.64 -3.85
CA ARG A 260 17.15 16.03 -2.43
C ARG A 260 17.07 14.85 -1.47
N SER A 261 16.46 13.76 -1.91
CA SER A 261 16.27 12.50 -1.18
C SER A 261 16.33 11.31 -2.15
N PRO A 262 17.56 10.89 -2.55
CA PRO A 262 17.76 9.83 -3.53
C PRO A 262 17.07 8.51 -3.15
N ARG A 263 17.09 8.14 -1.86
CA ARG A 263 16.48 6.90 -1.36
C ARG A 263 14.95 6.94 -1.49
N THR A 264 14.32 8.06 -1.19
CA THR A 264 12.87 8.23 -1.35
C THR A 264 12.44 8.14 -2.82
N ALA A 265 13.21 8.78 -3.71
CA ALA A 265 12.96 8.69 -5.14
C ALA A 265 13.11 7.25 -5.67
N ILE A 266 14.16 6.54 -5.24
CA ILE A 266 14.36 5.12 -5.61
C ILE A 266 13.23 4.26 -5.06
N TYR A 267 12.78 4.51 -3.82
CA TYR A 267 11.67 3.77 -3.20
C TYR A 267 10.38 3.87 -4.04
N LEU A 268 9.98 5.10 -4.41
CA LEU A 268 8.80 5.35 -5.22
C LEU A 268 8.89 4.69 -6.60
N ARG A 269 10.05 4.80 -7.29
CA ARG A 269 10.25 4.13 -8.58
C ARG A 269 10.19 2.61 -8.47
N ARG A 270 10.80 2.04 -7.43
CA ARG A 270 10.81 0.60 -7.21
C ARG A 270 9.42 0.06 -6.86
N GLN A 271 8.57 0.83 -6.19
CA GLN A 271 7.17 0.42 -5.99
C GLN A 271 6.46 0.17 -7.32
N ILE A 272 6.62 1.04 -8.31
CA ILE A 272 6.06 0.84 -9.66
C ILE A 272 6.69 -0.40 -10.30
N GLY A 273 8.02 -0.37 -10.51
CA GLY A 273 8.70 -1.38 -11.32
C GLY A 273 8.70 -2.78 -10.71
N PHE A 274 8.98 -2.90 -9.41
CA PHE A 274 9.01 -4.20 -8.74
C PHE A 274 7.61 -4.81 -8.63
N THR A 275 6.59 -4.00 -8.28
CA THR A 275 5.23 -4.53 -8.18
C THR A 275 4.70 -4.95 -9.55
N ALA A 276 5.05 -4.24 -10.63
CA ALA A 276 4.70 -4.67 -11.98
C ALA A 276 5.36 -6.01 -12.35
N GLY A 277 6.65 -6.17 -12.04
CA GLY A 277 7.40 -7.39 -12.31
C GLY A 277 6.89 -8.61 -11.52
N ILE A 278 6.64 -8.47 -10.21
CA ILE A 278 6.20 -9.60 -9.38
C ILE A 278 4.77 -10.06 -9.71
N ASN A 279 3.94 -9.18 -10.27
CA ASN A 279 2.60 -9.53 -10.74
C ASN A 279 2.59 -10.04 -12.20
N GLY A 280 3.75 -10.21 -12.84
CA GLY A 280 3.85 -10.81 -14.18
C GLY A 280 3.33 -9.93 -15.32
N ILE A 281 3.11 -8.64 -15.08
CA ILE A 281 2.53 -7.72 -16.09
C ILE A 281 3.56 -7.26 -17.12
N SER A 282 4.85 -7.65 -16.98
CA SER A 282 5.86 -7.49 -18.04
C SER A 282 5.52 -8.19 -19.36
N ASP A 283 4.59 -9.15 -19.33
CA ASP A 283 4.10 -9.83 -20.54
C ASP A 283 2.89 -9.12 -21.17
N PHE A 284 2.21 -8.21 -20.46
CA PHE A 284 1.10 -7.43 -21.03
C PHE A 284 1.58 -6.45 -22.12
N ASP A 285 2.79 -5.91 -21.95
CA ASP A 285 3.46 -5.04 -22.92
C ASP A 285 4.07 -5.80 -24.13
N ARG A 286 4.09 -7.14 -24.10
CA ARG A 286 4.71 -7.96 -25.16
C ARG A 286 3.73 -8.57 -26.17
N THR A 287 2.43 -8.41 -25.96
CA THR A 287 1.40 -9.00 -26.85
C THR A 287 0.29 -8.01 -27.25
N ALA A 288 0.59 -6.72 -27.33
CA ALA A 288 -0.22 -5.74 -28.05
C ALA A 288 0.43 -5.38 -29.39
#